data_AF-A0A3A2IY50-F1
#
_entry.id   AF-A0A3A2IY50-F1
#
_cell.length_a   1.000
_cell.length_b   1.000
_cell.length_c   1.000
_cell.angle_alpha   90.00
_cell.angle_beta   90.00
_cell.angle_gamma   90.00
#
_symmetry.space_group_name_H-M   'P 1'
#
loop_
_entity.id
_entity.type
_entity.pdbx_description
1 polymer ?
#
loop_
_entity_poly.entity_id
_entity_poly.type
_entity_poly.pdbx_seq_one_letter_code
_entity_poly.pdbx_strand_id
1 'polypeptide(L)' 'MHKVTLIKGDGIGPSIMDEAVKVINASGANIQWEEA' A
#
# COMPACT_ATOMS: atom_id res chain seq x y z
N MET A 1 8.35 -3.69 -12.20
CA MET A 1 8.25 -2.63 -11.18
C MET A 1 7.13 -1.70 -11.61
N HIS A 2 6.07 -1.61 -10.80
CA HIS A 2 4.92 -0.74 -11.06
C HIS A 2 4.92 0.39 -10.03
N LYS A 3 4.85 1.64 -10.49
CA LYS A 3 4.70 2.79 -9.59
C LYS A 3 3.22 2.95 -9.23
N VAL A 4 2.91 2.94 -7.94
CA VAL A 4 1.53 3.00 -7.42
C VAL A 4 1.46 4.04 -6.32
N THR A 5 0.53 4.99 -6.44
CA THR A 5 0.26 5.98 -5.39
C THR A 5 -0.51 5.33 -4.24
N LEU A 6 -0.01 5.46 -3.02
CA LEU A 6 -0.62 4.95 -1.79
C LEU A 6 -1.27 6.10 -1.03
N ILE A 7 -2.60 6.14 -1.05
CA ILE A 7 -3.39 7.09 -0.27
C ILE A 7 -4.02 6.33 0.88
N LYS A 8 -3.63 6.67 2.12
CA LYS A 8 -4.11 5.97 3.32
C LYS A 8 -5.52 6.37 3.76
N GLY A 9 -5.97 7.55 3.33
CA GLY A 9 -7.27 8.10 3.71
C GLY A 9 -7.38 8.42 5.21
N ASP A 10 -8.61 8.56 5.69
CA ASP A 10 -8.92 9.00 7.06
C ASP A 10 -9.55 7.88 7.92
N GLY A 11 -9.74 8.16 9.20
CA GLY A 11 -10.38 7.24 10.14
C GLY A 11 -9.57 5.95 10.34
N ILE A 12 -10.16 4.79 10.04
CA ILE A 12 -9.48 3.49 10.08
C ILE A 12 -8.71 3.16 8.79
N GLY A 13 -8.78 4.02 7.77
CA GLY A 13 -8.09 3.82 6.49
C GLY A 13 -6.60 3.51 6.64
N PRO A 14 -5.82 4.29 7.41
CA PRO A 14 -4.39 4.06 7.56
C PRO A 14 -4.04 2.67 8.12
N SER A 15 -4.76 2.18 9.14
CA SER A 15 -4.45 0.88 9.75
C SER A 15 -4.77 -0.30 8.83
N ILE A 16 -5.84 -0.21 8.04
CA ILE A 16 -6.20 -1.24 7.06
C ILE A 16 -5.24 -1.20 5.87
N MET A 17 -4.87 -0.01 5.39
CA MET A 17 -3.97 0.15 4.26
C MET A 17 -2.56 -0.39 4.56
N ASP A 18 -2.07 -0.23 5.78
CA ASP A 18 -0.79 -0.82 6.21
C ASP A 18 -0.79 -2.36 6.11
N GLU A 19 -1.89 -3.02 6.48
CA GLU A 19 -2.03 -4.47 6.33
C GLU A 19 -2.19 -4.90 4.86
N ALA A 20 -2.93 -4.14 4.06
CA ALA A 20 -3.05 -4.39 2.62
C ALA A 20 -1.69 -4.33 1.91
N VAL A 21 -0.86 -3.34 2.25
CA VAL A 21 0.51 -3.22 1.73
C VAL A 21 1.35 -4.44 2.09
N LYS A 22 1.25 -4.97 3.32
CA LYS A 22 1.96 -6.19 3.73
C LYS A 22 1.56 -7.41 2.89
N VAL A 23 0.26 -7.59 2.65
CA VAL A 23 -0.26 -8.70 1.81
C VAL A 23 0.26 -8.57 0.37
N ILE A 24 0.24 -7.36 -0.19
CA ILE A 24 0.73 -7.11 -1.55
C ILE A 24 2.24 -7.37 -1.64
N ASN A 25 3.03 -6.92 -0.66
CA ASN A 25 4.47 -7.20 -0.63
C ASN A 25 4.75 -8.71 -0.51
N ALA A 26 3.96 -9.43 0.29
CA ALA A 26 4.07 -10.89 0.44
C ALA A 26 3.72 -11.67 -0.84
N SER A 27 2.93 -11.10 -1.74
CA SER A 27 2.58 -11.72 -3.03
C SER A 27 3.75 -11.82 -4.01
N GLY A 28 4.86 -11.10 -3.77
CA GLY A 28 5.98 -11.00 -4.69
C GLY A 28 5.76 -9.99 -5.84
N ALA A 29 4.67 -9.23 -5.80
CA ALA A 29 4.44 -8.13 -6.73
C ALA A 29 5.56 -7.07 -6.61
N ASN A 30 6.19 -6.74 -7.73
CA ASN A 30 7.24 -5.72 -7.78
C ASN A 30 6.61 -4.32 -7.88
N ILE A 31 6.32 -3.72 -6.72
CA ILE A 31 5.68 -2.39 -6.58
C ILE A 31 6.64 -1.36 -5.96
N GLN A 32 6.61 -0.15 -6.50
CA GLN A 32 7.18 1.04 -5.88
C GLN A 32 6.04 1.94 -5.41
N TRP A 33 5.91 2.09 -4.09
CA TRP A 33 4.89 2.93 -3.47
C TRP A 33 5.30 4.41 -3.51
N GLU A 34 4.37 5.28 -3.90
CA GLU A 34 4.46 6.74 -3.78
C GLU A 34 3.42 7.20 -2.77
N GLU A 35 3.85 7.63 -1.59
CA GLU A 35 2.94 8.14 -0.56
C GLU A 35 2.51 9.58 -0.89
N ALA A 36 1.23 9.89 -0.67
CA ALA A 36 0.61 11.19 -0.90
C ALA A 36 -0.09 11.70 0.36
#